data_AF-A0A2N6JB11-F1
#
_entry.id   AF-A0A2N6JB11-F1
#
_cell.length_a   1.000
_cell.length_b   1.000
_cell.length_c   1.000
_cell.angle_alpha   90.00
_cell.angle_beta   90.00
_cell.angle_gamma   90.00
#
_symmetry.space_group_name_H-M   'P 1'
#
loop_
_entity.id
_entity.type
_entity.pdbx_description
1 polymer ?
#
loop_
_entity_poly.entity_id
_entity_poly.type
_entity_poly.pdbx_seq_one_letter_code
_entity_poly.pdbx_strand_id
1 'polypeptide(L)'
;MANPFSDVDIKSFRQQAKHRSRTSNISHTEALNAIAREQGFSTWALLMKNASPEAAAPVSAPRREYFRFVRTAEEMRLAMHKVRAQGPYDYTQPGSPAERATAQLVDEFADGANAVDFAVDFIECLLAVPQFRIHPESRAKAEMRSWLPYFASPQNDDAQLLVNRHYKPVGLRTPKWVEYAEYSHLNVVLGIEQRLAIAHKPSAVGFLYADAIAPWHSRQNAELYLVRLKALQQFLRTFPRRTVSLSSLTSTPPRSPEQIREAFAQGRFAELKPDQA
;
A
#
# COMPACT_ATOMS: atom_id res chain seq x y z
N MET A 1 -3.60 25.25 1.37
CA MET A 1 -4.10 25.95 2.57
C MET A 1 -5.18 25.08 3.18
N ALA A 2 -5.11 24.84 4.49
CA ALA A 2 -5.99 23.93 5.20
C ALA A 2 -7.46 24.38 5.15
N ASN A 3 -8.39 23.43 5.15
CA ASN A 3 -9.83 23.70 5.19
C ASN A 3 -10.17 24.45 6.49
N PRO A 4 -10.68 25.70 6.45
CA PRO A 4 -10.83 26.52 7.65
C PRO A 4 -12.02 26.14 8.53
N PHE A 5 -12.96 25.31 8.05
CA PHE A 5 -14.19 24.99 8.79
C PHE A 5 -14.52 23.50 8.71
N SER A 6 -14.81 22.90 9.86
CA SER A 6 -15.28 21.52 9.99
C SER A 6 -16.79 21.41 9.74
N ASP A 7 -17.29 20.18 9.53
CA ASP A 7 -18.74 19.90 9.44
C ASP A 7 -19.52 20.36 10.69
N VAL A 8 -18.84 20.43 11.85
CA VAL A 8 -19.41 20.92 13.11
C VAL A 8 -19.63 22.42 13.03
N ASP A 9 -18.69 23.17 12.44
CA ASP A 9 -18.78 24.62 12.28
C ASP A 9 -19.92 25.00 11.33
N ILE A 10 -20.07 24.28 10.22
CA ILE A 10 -21.17 24.50 9.26
C ILE A 10 -22.54 24.28 9.94
N LYS A 11 -22.68 23.25 10.77
CA LYS A 11 -23.92 22.99 11.52
C LYS A 11 -24.21 24.11 12.51
N SER A 12 -23.19 24.58 13.23
CA SER A 12 -23.32 25.73 14.14
C SER A 12 -23.79 26.99 13.40
N PHE A 13 -23.19 27.30 12.25
CA PHE A 13 -23.57 28.46 11.43
C PHE A 13 -25.02 28.38 10.93
N ARG A 14 -25.51 27.21 10.53
CA ARG A 14 -26.93 27.03 10.14
C ARG A 14 -27.89 27.27 11.30
N GLN A 15 -27.53 26.82 12.50
CA GLN A 15 -28.33 27.07 13.70
C GLN A 15 -28.36 28.55 14.06
N GLN A 16 -27.22 29.24 13.98
CA GLN A 16 -27.13 30.69 14.18
C GLN A 16 -27.95 31.46 13.16
N ALA A 17 -27.91 31.08 11.88
CA ALA A 17 -28.71 31.71 10.83
C ALA A 17 -30.22 31.57 11.08
N LYS A 18 -30.65 30.40 11.56
CA LYS A 18 -32.04 30.13 11.92
C LYS A 18 -32.49 30.98 13.11
N HIS A 19 -31.62 31.17 14.10
CA HIS A 19 -31.90 32.05 15.23
C HIS A 19 -32.00 33.51 14.77
N ARG A 20 -31.01 34.01 14.02
CA ARG A 20 -30.98 35.40 13.52
C ARG A 20 -32.15 35.76 12.61
N SER A 21 -32.57 34.85 11.74
CA SER A 21 -33.76 35.07 10.90
C SER A 21 -35.03 35.26 11.73
N ARG A 22 -35.17 34.55 12.86
CA ARG A 22 -36.31 34.68 13.77
C ARG A 22 -36.27 35.97 14.59
N THR A 23 -35.08 36.39 15.02
CA THR A 23 -34.93 37.54 15.92
C THR A 23 -34.91 38.88 15.17
N SER A 24 -34.40 38.90 13.93
CA SER A 24 -34.15 40.13 13.18
C SER A 24 -35.09 40.36 11.99
N ASN A 25 -36.13 39.53 11.84
CA ASN A 25 -37.13 39.61 10.76
C ASN A 25 -36.53 39.70 9.34
N ILE A 26 -35.34 39.11 9.15
CA ILE A 26 -34.66 38.99 7.86
C ILE A 26 -34.87 37.59 7.29
N SER A 27 -34.81 37.46 5.97
CA SER A 27 -34.94 36.15 5.34
C SER A 27 -33.81 35.22 5.79
N HIS A 28 -34.07 33.91 5.82
CA HIS A 28 -33.07 32.92 6.21
C HIS A 28 -31.83 32.98 5.31
N THR A 29 -32.02 33.26 4.02
CA THR A 29 -30.94 33.44 3.03
C THR A 29 -30.06 34.65 3.35
N GLU A 30 -30.65 35.77 3.75
CA GLU A 30 -29.89 36.96 4.18
C GLU A 30 -29.13 36.72 5.48
N ALA A 31 -29.73 35.99 6.43
CA ALA A 31 -29.06 35.59 7.67
C ALA A 31 -27.84 34.70 7.40
N LEU A 32 -27.93 33.76 6.45
CA LEU A 32 -26.80 32.94 6.01
C LEU A 32 -25.71 33.79 5.34
N ASN A 33 -26.07 34.73 4.48
CA ASN A 33 -25.11 35.65 3.85
C ASN A 33 -24.47 36.62 4.85
N ALA A 34 -25.15 36.99 5.94
CA ALA A 34 -24.57 37.79 7.01
C ALA A 34 -23.49 37.02 7.78
N ILE A 35 -23.78 35.75 8.13
CA ILE A 35 -22.80 34.87 8.79
C ILE A 35 -21.61 34.60 7.86
N ALA A 36 -21.83 34.44 6.55
CA ALA A 36 -20.75 34.28 5.59
C ALA A 36 -19.78 35.48 5.57
N ARG A 37 -20.33 36.70 5.63
CA ARG A 37 -19.54 37.94 5.65
C ARG A 37 -18.72 38.08 6.93
N GLU A 38 -19.25 37.65 8.07
CA GLU A 38 -18.50 37.60 9.33
C GLU A 38 -17.30 36.65 9.26
N GLN A 39 -17.39 35.60 8.45
CA GLN A 39 -16.30 34.64 8.22
C GLN A 39 -15.40 35.02 7.03
N GLY A 40 -15.55 36.23 6.47
CA GLY A 40 -14.70 36.74 5.37
C GLY A 40 -15.17 36.37 3.95
N PHE A 41 -16.38 35.81 3.78
CA PHE A 41 -16.93 35.45 2.48
C PHE A 41 -18.09 36.37 2.08
N SER A 42 -18.17 36.75 0.81
CA SER A 42 -19.24 37.66 0.35
C SER A 42 -20.64 37.01 0.35
N THR A 43 -20.73 35.68 0.23
CA THR A 43 -22.01 34.94 0.22
C THR A 43 -21.88 33.57 0.89
N TRP A 44 -23.01 33.04 1.36
CA TRP A 44 -23.10 31.70 1.94
C TRP A 44 -22.69 30.60 0.95
N ALA A 45 -23.00 30.76 -0.33
CA ALA A 45 -22.57 29.83 -1.38
C ALA A 45 -21.04 29.75 -1.49
N LEU A 46 -20.34 30.89 -1.35
CA LEU A 46 -18.88 30.92 -1.36
C LEU A 46 -18.28 30.34 -0.07
N LEU A 47 -18.90 30.58 1.08
CA LEU A 47 -18.50 29.93 2.33
C LEU A 47 -18.65 28.40 2.21
N MET A 48 -19.82 27.91 1.76
CA MET A 48 -20.07 26.48 1.58
C MET A 48 -19.14 25.86 0.53
N LYS A 49 -18.79 26.61 -0.53
CA LYS A 49 -17.78 26.17 -1.51
C LYS A 49 -16.42 25.95 -0.83
N ASN A 50 -15.97 26.88 0.02
CA ASN A 50 -14.68 26.76 0.69
C ASN A 50 -14.69 25.84 1.92
N ALA A 51 -15.86 25.56 2.51
CA ALA A 51 -16.03 24.65 3.64
C ALA A 51 -16.28 23.20 3.18
N SER A 52 -16.85 23.00 1.99
CA SER A 52 -17.01 21.68 1.40
C SER A 52 -15.63 21.10 1.03
N PRO A 53 -15.35 19.83 1.41
CA PRO A 53 -14.17 19.11 0.91
C PRO A 53 -14.18 18.94 -0.62
N GLU A 54 -15.28 19.31 -1.28
CA GLU A 54 -15.51 19.21 -2.72
C GLU A 54 -15.02 20.43 -3.53
N ALA A 55 -14.84 21.60 -2.92
CA ALA A 55 -14.20 22.76 -3.59
C ALA A 55 -12.77 23.05 -3.13
N ALA A 56 -12.24 22.19 -2.26
CA ALA A 56 -10.92 21.62 -2.53
C ALA A 56 -11.03 20.69 -3.75
N ALA A 57 -11.34 21.26 -4.93
CA ALA A 57 -10.68 20.75 -6.12
C ALA A 57 -9.20 20.64 -5.73
N PRO A 58 -8.53 19.51 -5.95
CA PRO A 58 -7.16 19.39 -5.53
C PRO A 58 -6.41 20.52 -6.25
N VAL A 59 -6.13 21.61 -5.53
CA VAL A 59 -4.86 22.30 -5.70
C VAL A 59 -3.93 21.16 -5.50
N SER A 60 -3.44 20.64 -6.61
CA SER A 60 -2.58 19.50 -6.70
C SER A 60 -1.51 19.73 -5.65
N ALA A 61 -1.72 19.18 -4.44
CA ALA A 61 -0.64 18.62 -3.67
C ALA A 61 0.09 17.84 -4.77
N PRO A 62 1.30 18.27 -5.16
CA PRO A 62 1.91 17.84 -6.41
C PRO A 62 1.64 16.36 -6.45
N ARG A 63 0.82 15.91 -7.44
CA ARG A 63 0.49 14.48 -7.56
C ARG A 63 1.86 13.87 -7.46
N ARG A 64 2.21 13.22 -6.34
CA ARG A 64 3.51 12.58 -6.22
C ARG A 64 3.49 11.70 -7.44
N GLU A 65 4.34 12.01 -8.41
CA GLU A 65 4.38 11.21 -9.62
C GLU A 65 4.52 9.80 -9.10
N TYR A 66 3.52 8.96 -9.38
CA TYR A 66 3.51 7.60 -8.84
C TYR A 66 4.85 7.00 -9.17
N PHE A 67 5.53 6.45 -8.17
CA PHE A 67 6.86 5.91 -8.40
C PHE A 67 6.72 4.74 -9.38
N ARG A 68 7.34 4.86 -10.56
CA ARG A 68 7.20 3.88 -11.65
C ARG A 68 8.48 3.09 -11.84
N PHE A 69 8.31 1.87 -12.30
CA PHE A 69 9.42 1.08 -12.76
C PHE A 69 9.90 1.61 -14.13
N VAL A 70 11.17 1.96 -14.22
CA VAL A 70 11.80 2.49 -15.44
C VAL A 70 13.04 1.68 -15.77
N ARG A 71 12.86 0.58 -16.49
CA ARG A 71 13.96 -0.10 -17.20
C ARG A 71 13.48 -0.61 -18.54
N THR A 72 14.39 -0.56 -19.50
CA THR A 72 14.29 -1.28 -20.76
C THR A 72 14.53 -2.78 -20.56
N ALA A 73 14.11 -3.59 -21.53
CA ALA A 73 14.38 -5.02 -21.53
C ALA A 73 15.90 -5.33 -21.52
N GLU A 74 16.72 -4.48 -22.14
CA GLU A 74 18.17 -4.65 -22.16
C GLU A 74 18.80 -4.39 -20.79
N GLU A 75 18.39 -3.32 -20.10
CA GLU A 75 18.82 -3.07 -18.72
C GLU A 75 18.36 -4.18 -17.77
N MET A 76 17.16 -4.71 -17.97
CA MET A 76 16.67 -5.85 -17.20
C MET A 76 17.49 -7.12 -17.48
N ARG A 77 17.83 -7.39 -18.75
CA ARG A 77 18.72 -8.50 -19.14
C ARG A 77 20.06 -8.39 -18.44
N LEU A 78 20.64 -7.19 -18.37
CA LEU A 78 21.87 -6.93 -17.61
C LEU A 78 21.69 -7.17 -16.11
N ALA A 79 20.57 -6.74 -15.55
CA ALA A 79 20.25 -6.94 -14.12
C ALA A 79 20.05 -8.42 -13.74
N MET A 80 19.70 -9.30 -14.69
CA MET A 80 19.55 -10.75 -14.48
C MET A 80 20.89 -11.51 -14.39
N HIS A 81 21.99 -10.89 -14.81
CA HIS A 81 23.33 -11.47 -14.71
C HIS A 81 23.91 -11.38 -13.31
N LYS A 82 24.94 -12.19 -13.06
CA LYS A 82 25.70 -12.18 -11.81
C LYS A 82 26.34 -10.81 -11.58
N VAL A 83 26.09 -10.21 -10.41
CA VAL A 83 26.83 -9.02 -9.98
C VAL A 83 28.26 -9.43 -9.65
N ARG A 84 29.24 -8.81 -10.31
CA ARG A 84 30.65 -9.00 -9.96
C ARG A 84 30.94 -8.29 -8.64
N ALA A 85 31.50 -9.01 -7.68
CA ALA A 85 32.01 -8.39 -6.47
C ALA A 85 33.16 -7.44 -6.83
N GLN A 86 33.07 -6.17 -6.43
CA GLN A 86 34.18 -5.24 -6.50
C GLN A 86 35.05 -5.46 -5.26
N GLY A 87 36.11 -6.25 -5.40
CA GLY A 87 37.07 -6.52 -4.33
C GLY A 87 36.86 -7.84 -3.58
N PRO A 88 37.73 -8.12 -2.59
CA PRO A 88 37.66 -9.34 -1.78
C PRO A 88 36.32 -9.43 -1.03
N TYR A 89 35.84 -10.65 -0.83
CA TYR A 89 34.57 -10.88 -0.15
C TYR A 89 34.67 -10.44 1.31
N ASP A 90 34.00 -9.34 1.64
CA ASP A 90 33.89 -8.87 3.02
C ASP A 90 32.85 -9.70 3.79
N TYR A 91 33.34 -10.66 4.57
CA TYR A 91 32.52 -11.53 5.41
C TYR A 91 31.82 -10.78 6.55
N THR A 92 32.18 -9.52 6.83
CA THR A 92 31.56 -8.74 7.90
C THR A 92 30.24 -8.12 7.47
N GLN A 93 29.98 -8.00 6.17
CA GLN A 93 28.74 -7.43 5.65
C GLN A 93 27.72 -8.53 5.30
N PRO A 94 26.57 -8.58 6.00
CA PRO A 94 25.54 -9.58 5.72
C PRO A 94 24.93 -9.39 4.31
N GLY A 95 24.62 -10.51 3.66
CA GLY A 95 23.99 -10.55 2.34
C GLY A 95 24.97 -10.58 1.17
N SER A 96 24.49 -10.96 0.00
CA SER A 96 25.25 -10.99 -1.26
C SER A 96 25.56 -9.58 -1.79
N PRO A 97 26.56 -9.41 -2.67
CA PRO A 97 26.84 -8.12 -3.31
C PRO A 97 25.61 -7.50 -4.01
N ALA A 98 24.76 -8.33 -4.61
CA ALA A 98 23.51 -7.89 -5.23
C ALA A 98 22.52 -7.33 -4.20
N GLU A 99 22.32 -8.02 -3.07
CA GLU A 99 21.43 -7.57 -1.99
C GLU A 99 21.90 -6.24 -1.37
N ARG A 100 23.21 -6.07 -1.21
CA ARG A 100 23.78 -4.81 -0.71
C ARG A 100 23.61 -3.64 -1.69
N ALA A 101 23.62 -3.92 -2.99
CA ALA A 101 23.39 -2.93 -4.04
C ALA A 101 21.89 -2.61 -4.28
N THR A 102 20.97 -3.42 -3.78
CA THR A 102 19.52 -3.19 -3.93
C THR A 102 19.04 -2.01 -3.09
N ALA A 103 18.58 -0.93 -3.71
CA ALA A 103 18.03 0.24 -3.00
C ALA A 103 16.79 -0.09 -2.15
N GLN A 104 16.51 0.73 -1.14
CA GLN A 104 15.22 0.76 -0.46
C GLN A 104 14.25 1.65 -1.24
N LEU A 105 12.99 1.23 -1.35
CA LEU A 105 11.95 1.93 -2.12
C LEU A 105 10.66 2.16 -1.32
N VAL A 106 10.64 1.78 -0.03
CA VAL A 106 9.41 1.76 0.79
C VAL A 106 8.75 3.15 0.89
N ASP A 107 9.55 4.21 0.94
CA ASP A 107 9.10 5.60 1.07
C ASP A 107 8.80 6.25 -0.29
N GLU A 108 9.24 5.63 -1.39
CA GLU A 108 8.98 6.08 -2.75
C GLU A 108 7.55 5.71 -3.18
N PHE A 109 7.03 4.59 -2.68
CA PHE A 109 5.66 4.17 -2.96
C PHE A 109 4.65 5.11 -2.29
N ALA A 110 3.75 5.68 -3.10
CA ALA A 110 2.69 6.53 -2.58
C ALA A 110 1.68 5.75 -1.73
N ASP A 111 1.36 4.52 -2.14
CA ASP A 111 0.47 3.60 -1.45
C ASP A 111 0.69 2.14 -1.90
N GLY A 112 -0.09 1.21 -1.34
CA GLY A 112 -0.05 -0.20 -1.74
C GLY A 112 -0.43 -0.45 -3.21
N ALA A 113 -1.31 0.36 -3.81
CA ALA A 113 -1.68 0.23 -5.22
C ALA A 113 -0.52 0.60 -6.15
N ASN A 114 0.21 1.68 -5.84
CA ASN A 114 1.42 2.08 -6.54
C ASN A 114 2.51 1.01 -6.44
N ALA A 115 2.69 0.39 -5.27
CA ALA A 115 3.64 -0.72 -5.12
C ALA A 115 3.28 -1.93 -6.02
N VAL A 116 1.98 -2.22 -6.19
CA VAL A 116 1.51 -3.28 -7.09
C VAL A 116 1.66 -2.90 -8.56
N ASP A 117 1.36 -1.65 -8.94
CA ASP A 117 1.60 -1.14 -10.30
C ASP A 117 3.08 -1.25 -10.68
N PHE A 118 3.98 -0.82 -9.78
CA PHE A 118 5.42 -1.00 -9.95
C PHE A 118 5.81 -2.48 -10.12
N ALA A 119 5.20 -3.37 -9.34
CA ALA A 119 5.48 -4.80 -9.42
C ALA A 119 5.03 -5.43 -10.75
N VAL A 120 3.87 -5.01 -11.27
CA VAL A 120 3.38 -5.43 -12.60
C VAL A 120 4.38 -5.00 -13.67
N ASP A 121 4.74 -3.71 -13.72
CA ASP A 121 5.67 -3.16 -14.70
C ASP A 121 7.05 -3.87 -14.64
N PHE A 122 7.54 -4.16 -13.43
CA PHE A 122 8.79 -4.91 -13.22
C PHE A 122 8.72 -6.29 -13.86
N ILE A 123 7.68 -7.07 -13.59
CA ILE A 123 7.56 -8.45 -14.07
C ILE A 123 7.28 -8.48 -15.57
N GLU A 124 6.52 -7.53 -16.12
CA GLU A 124 6.35 -7.40 -17.56
C GLU A 124 7.68 -7.11 -18.26
N CYS A 125 8.50 -6.19 -17.74
CA CYS A 125 9.84 -5.95 -18.26
C CYS A 125 10.76 -7.17 -18.13
N LEU A 126 10.68 -7.91 -17.01
CA LEU A 126 11.39 -9.17 -16.82
C LEU A 126 11.01 -10.22 -17.89
N LEU A 127 9.71 -10.35 -18.18
CA LEU A 127 9.20 -11.29 -19.17
C LEU A 127 9.46 -10.86 -20.62
N ALA A 128 9.72 -9.57 -20.86
CA ALA A 128 10.13 -9.08 -22.17
C ALA A 128 11.55 -9.53 -22.56
N VAL A 129 12.38 -10.00 -21.62
CA VAL A 129 13.73 -10.53 -21.90
C VAL A 129 13.64 -11.92 -22.53
N PRO A 130 14.09 -12.15 -23.78
CA PRO A 130 13.89 -13.44 -24.46
C PRO A 130 14.52 -14.62 -23.73
N GLN A 131 15.77 -14.46 -23.27
CA GLN A 131 16.49 -15.49 -22.52
C GLN A 131 16.19 -15.37 -21.02
N PHE A 132 15.17 -16.07 -20.56
CA PHE A 132 14.75 -16.04 -19.16
C PHE A 132 15.65 -16.91 -18.29
N ARG A 133 16.82 -16.38 -17.90
CA ARG A 133 17.74 -17.03 -16.96
C ARG A 133 18.24 -16.02 -15.94
N ILE A 134 17.85 -16.22 -14.68
CA ILE A 134 18.16 -15.30 -13.58
C ILE A 134 19.23 -15.92 -12.70
N HIS A 135 20.37 -15.26 -12.60
CA HIS A 135 21.45 -15.75 -11.74
C HIS A 135 21.06 -15.62 -10.26
N PRO A 136 21.39 -16.58 -9.38
CA PRO A 136 21.07 -16.51 -7.95
C PRO A 136 21.62 -15.29 -7.20
N GLU A 137 22.73 -14.73 -7.69
CA GLU A 137 23.40 -13.52 -7.18
C GLU A 137 23.22 -12.33 -8.15
N SER A 138 22.09 -12.29 -8.85
CA SER A 138 21.73 -11.18 -9.74
C SER A 138 21.04 -10.06 -9.00
N ARG A 139 21.15 -8.85 -9.55
CA ARG A 139 20.43 -7.67 -9.07
C ARG A 139 18.92 -7.87 -9.17
N ALA A 140 18.44 -8.39 -10.30
CA ALA A 140 17.02 -8.64 -10.53
C ALA A 140 16.42 -9.58 -9.46
N LYS A 141 17.13 -10.62 -9.03
CA LYS A 141 16.63 -11.50 -7.96
C LYS A 141 16.59 -10.81 -6.60
N ALA A 142 17.63 -10.06 -6.23
CA ALA A 142 17.65 -9.33 -4.96
C ALA A 142 16.53 -8.28 -4.89
N GLU A 143 16.27 -7.61 -6.02
CA GLU A 143 15.17 -6.67 -6.19
C GLU A 143 13.81 -7.36 -6.09
N MET A 144 13.58 -8.46 -6.81
CA MET A 144 12.31 -9.21 -6.69
C MET A 144 12.00 -9.62 -5.25
N ARG A 145 13.02 -9.99 -4.48
CA ARG A 145 12.85 -10.41 -3.08
C ARG A 145 12.53 -9.25 -2.13
N SER A 146 12.93 -8.02 -2.49
CA SER A 146 12.83 -6.84 -1.63
C SER A 146 11.69 -5.90 -2.05
N TRP A 147 11.49 -5.73 -3.34
CA TRP A 147 10.63 -4.72 -3.95
C TRP A 147 9.25 -5.24 -4.34
N LEU A 148 9.05 -6.57 -4.42
CA LEU A 148 7.80 -7.12 -4.93
C LEU A 148 6.96 -7.76 -3.81
N PRO A 149 5.62 -7.68 -3.90
CA PRO A 149 4.71 -8.32 -2.94
C PRO A 149 4.86 -9.85 -2.95
N TYR A 150 5.19 -10.40 -1.78
CA TYR A 150 5.19 -11.84 -1.53
C TYR A 150 3.91 -12.30 -0.85
N PHE A 151 3.44 -11.51 0.11
CA PHE A 151 2.31 -11.84 0.97
C PHE A 151 1.52 -10.58 1.33
N ALA A 152 0.19 -10.69 1.33
CA ALA A 152 -0.70 -9.71 1.95
C ALA A 152 -0.90 -10.08 3.42
N SER A 153 -0.04 -9.54 4.30
CA SER A 153 0.01 -9.90 5.71
C SER A 153 -1.13 -9.28 6.51
N PRO A 154 -2.02 -10.08 7.13
CA PRO A 154 -3.07 -9.56 8.00
C PRO A 154 -2.48 -8.66 9.10
N GLN A 155 -3.05 -7.48 9.28
CA GLN A 155 -2.75 -6.58 10.40
C GLN A 155 -3.92 -6.53 11.38
N ASN A 156 -5.13 -6.42 10.83
CA ASN A 156 -6.42 -6.43 11.50
C ASN A 156 -7.47 -7.07 10.56
N ASP A 157 -8.74 -7.10 10.97
CA ASP A 157 -9.77 -7.93 10.33
C ASP A 157 -9.93 -7.65 8.83
N ASP A 158 -9.78 -6.39 8.40
CA ASP A 158 -10.00 -5.98 7.02
C ASP A 158 -8.73 -5.52 6.29
N ALA A 159 -7.67 -5.09 6.98
CA ALA A 159 -6.47 -4.57 6.34
C ALA A 159 -5.29 -5.54 6.37
N GLN A 160 -4.58 -5.56 5.25
CA GLN A 160 -3.36 -6.33 5.06
C GLN A 160 -2.23 -5.40 4.65
N LEU A 161 -1.06 -5.61 5.21
CA LEU A 161 0.16 -4.95 4.77
C LEU A 161 0.79 -5.77 3.65
N LEU A 162 1.13 -5.12 2.53
CA LEU A 162 1.94 -5.77 1.50
C LEU A 162 3.37 -5.95 2.00
N VAL A 163 3.82 -7.21 2.08
CA VAL A 163 5.19 -7.54 2.50
C VAL A 163 5.95 -8.30 1.43
N ASN A 164 7.27 -8.10 1.40
CA ASN A 164 8.21 -8.75 0.49
C ASN A 164 8.62 -10.16 1.00
N ARG A 165 9.53 -10.85 0.29
CA ARG A 165 9.94 -12.22 0.62
C ARG A 165 10.60 -12.35 1.98
N HIS A 166 11.12 -11.26 2.53
CA HIS A 166 11.74 -11.18 3.84
C HIS A 166 10.74 -10.83 4.95
N TYR A 167 9.44 -10.80 4.64
CA TYR A 167 8.38 -10.35 5.55
C TYR A 167 8.68 -8.95 6.10
N LYS A 168 9.12 -8.05 5.21
CA LYS A 168 9.24 -6.62 5.46
C LYS A 168 8.25 -5.89 4.57
N PRO A 169 7.80 -4.67 4.94
CA PRO A 169 7.05 -3.81 4.02
C PRO A 169 7.67 -3.81 2.62
N VAL A 170 6.84 -3.88 1.58
CA VAL A 170 7.33 -3.90 0.20
C VAL A 170 8.25 -2.70 -0.06
N GLY A 171 9.43 -2.96 -0.64
CA GLY A 171 10.46 -1.95 -0.86
C GLY A 171 11.46 -1.79 0.29
N LEU A 172 11.18 -2.30 1.49
CA LEU A 172 12.07 -2.16 2.64
C LEU A 172 13.13 -3.26 2.69
N ARG A 173 14.38 -2.84 2.87
CA ARG A 173 15.55 -3.73 3.01
C ARG A 173 16.24 -3.51 4.34
N THR A 174 15.84 -4.26 5.36
CA THR A 174 16.51 -4.26 6.66
C THR A 174 16.50 -5.66 7.27
N PRO A 175 17.61 -6.10 7.89
CA PRO A 175 17.59 -7.32 8.69
C PRO A 175 16.87 -7.10 10.02
N LYS A 176 16.71 -5.85 10.47
CA LYS A 176 16.12 -5.51 11.76
C LYS A 176 14.63 -5.78 11.77
N TRP A 177 14.09 -6.04 12.95
CA TRP A 177 12.64 -6.02 13.16
C TRP A 177 12.05 -4.64 12.87
N VAL A 178 10.78 -4.60 12.45
CA VAL A 178 10.10 -3.38 12.00
C VAL A 178 8.66 -3.38 12.50
N GLU A 179 8.19 -2.21 12.92
CA GLU A 179 6.81 -1.98 13.31
C GLU A 179 5.95 -1.76 12.06
N TYR A 180 5.03 -2.68 11.78
CA TYR A 180 4.18 -2.60 10.59
C TYR A 180 3.24 -1.38 10.60
N ALA A 181 2.90 -0.86 11.78
CA ALA A 181 2.07 0.33 11.94
C ALA A 181 2.69 1.58 11.30
N GLU A 182 4.03 1.65 11.20
CA GLU A 182 4.75 2.77 10.58
C GLU A 182 4.56 2.84 9.05
N TYR A 183 4.10 1.75 8.43
CA TYR A 183 3.99 1.60 6.97
C TYR A 183 2.53 1.51 6.51
N SER A 184 1.64 2.23 7.19
CA SER A 184 0.19 2.16 6.93
C SER A 184 -0.22 2.60 5.53
N HIS A 185 0.63 3.36 4.81
CA HIS A 185 0.39 3.72 3.40
C HIS A 185 0.42 2.50 2.47
N LEU A 186 1.12 1.42 2.86
CA LEU A 186 1.17 0.16 2.11
C LEU A 186 0.05 -0.82 2.49
N ASN A 187 -0.86 -0.41 3.37
CA ASN A 187 -2.03 -1.23 3.68
C ASN A 187 -2.99 -1.29 2.49
N VAL A 188 -3.54 -2.49 2.29
CA VAL A 188 -4.60 -2.78 1.33
C VAL A 188 -5.77 -3.42 2.07
N VAL A 189 -6.96 -3.32 1.50
CA VAL A 189 -8.16 -3.96 2.03
C VAL A 189 -8.59 -5.04 1.05
N LEU A 190 -8.45 -6.30 1.44
CA LEU A 190 -8.78 -7.46 0.63
C LEU A 190 -9.69 -8.41 1.40
N GLY A 191 -10.87 -8.66 0.85
CA GLY A 191 -11.78 -9.70 1.32
C GLY A 191 -11.16 -11.10 1.18
N ILE A 192 -11.71 -12.08 1.90
CA ILE A 192 -11.20 -13.46 1.88
C ILE A 192 -11.16 -14.04 0.45
N GLU A 193 -12.21 -13.82 -0.34
CA GLU A 193 -12.30 -14.27 -1.73
C GLU A 193 -11.19 -13.67 -2.60
N GLN A 194 -10.87 -12.39 -2.40
CA GLN A 194 -9.80 -11.71 -3.13
C GLN A 194 -8.43 -12.27 -2.73
N ARG A 195 -8.22 -12.53 -1.43
CA ARG A 195 -6.98 -13.14 -0.92
C ARG A 195 -6.78 -14.58 -1.39
N LEU A 196 -7.87 -15.33 -1.57
CA LEU A 196 -7.86 -16.66 -2.18
C LEU A 196 -7.55 -16.59 -3.67
N ALA A 197 -8.16 -15.64 -4.39
CA ALA A 197 -7.96 -15.47 -5.83
C ALA A 197 -6.51 -15.12 -6.20
N ILE A 198 -5.79 -14.38 -5.36
CA ILE A 198 -4.37 -14.07 -5.58
C ILE A 198 -3.41 -15.13 -5.02
N ALA A 199 -3.91 -16.11 -4.27
CA ALA A 199 -3.06 -17.11 -3.62
C ALA A 199 -2.44 -18.07 -4.64
N HIS A 200 -1.22 -18.52 -4.37
CA HIS A 200 -0.57 -19.50 -5.23
C HIS A 200 -1.14 -20.92 -5.11
N LYS A 201 -1.86 -21.19 -4.01
CA LYS A 201 -2.67 -22.39 -3.79
C LYS A 201 -3.76 -22.09 -2.76
N PRO A 202 -4.86 -22.85 -2.72
CA PRO A 202 -5.99 -22.57 -1.81
C PRO A 202 -5.61 -22.50 -0.32
N SER A 203 -4.65 -23.32 0.12
CA SER A 203 -4.18 -23.35 1.52
C SER A 203 -3.19 -22.25 1.88
N ALA A 204 -2.83 -21.37 0.96
CA ALA A 204 -1.85 -20.30 1.16
C ALA A 204 -2.47 -18.92 0.95
N VAL A 205 -3.60 -18.68 1.60
CA VAL A 205 -4.38 -17.43 1.53
C VAL A 205 -3.47 -16.21 1.61
N GLY A 206 -3.55 -15.33 0.60
CA GLY A 206 -2.78 -14.08 0.53
C GLY A 206 -1.32 -14.22 0.08
N PHE A 207 -0.75 -15.43 -0.06
CA PHE A 207 0.61 -15.64 -0.57
C PHE A 207 0.62 -15.73 -2.09
N LEU A 208 1.29 -14.78 -2.75
CA LEU A 208 1.31 -14.72 -4.21
C LEU A 208 2.23 -15.79 -4.85
N TYR A 209 3.22 -16.29 -4.10
CA TYR A 209 4.09 -17.39 -4.50
C TYR A 209 4.68 -18.13 -3.28
N ALA A 210 5.44 -19.19 -3.53
CA ALA A 210 6.26 -19.92 -2.55
C ALA A 210 7.65 -20.18 -3.13
N ASP A 211 8.60 -20.66 -2.32
CA ASP A 211 9.99 -20.82 -2.74
C ASP A 211 10.16 -21.71 -3.97
N ALA A 212 9.48 -22.86 -4.02
CA ALA A 212 9.57 -23.79 -5.14
C ALA A 212 8.99 -23.22 -6.46
N ILE A 213 8.13 -22.21 -6.38
CA ILE A 213 7.42 -21.61 -7.52
C ILE A 213 7.67 -20.10 -7.63
N ALA A 214 8.79 -19.63 -7.10
CA ALA A 214 9.11 -18.22 -7.10
C ALA A 214 9.35 -17.70 -8.53
N PRO A 215 9.03 -16.42 -8.81
CA PRO A 215 9.06 -15.86 -10.17
C PRO A 215 10.46 -15.90 -10.81
N TRP A 216 11.53 -15.99 -10.02
CA TRP A 216 12.89 -16.09 -10.55
C TRP A 216 13.35 -17.48 -10.98
N HIS A 217 12.56 -18.53 -10.71
CA HIS A 217 12.96 -19.89 -11.06
C HIS A 217 12.68 -20.27 -12.52
N SER A 218 11.61 -19.74 -13.11
CA SER A 218 11.24 -20.01 -14.50
C SER A 218 10.35 -18.91 -15.05
N ARG A 219 10.31 -18.78 -16.38
CA ARG A 219 9.40 -17.88 -17.10
C ARG A 219 7.95 -18.17 -16.73
N GLN A 220 7.56 -19.45 -16.70
CA GLN A 220 6.22 -19.90 -16.31
C GLN A 220 5.83 -19.43 -14.90
N ASN A 221 6.76 -19.49 -13.94
CA ASN A 221 6.49 -19.02 -12.58
C ASN A 221 6.30 -17.49 -12.53
N ALA A 222 7.10 -16.75 -13.30
CA ALA A 222 6.93 -15.29 -13.43
C ALA A 222 5.59 -14.93 -14.08
N GLU A 223 5.16 -15.67 -15.10
CA GLU A 223 3.85 -15.48 -15.75
C GLU A 223 2.69 -15.74 -14.77
N LEU A 224 2.74 -16.85 -14.02
CA LEU A 224 1.74 -17.14 -12.98
C LEU A 224 1.71 -16.08 -11.89
N TYR A 225 2.88 -15.58 -11.49
CA TYR A 225 2.99 -14.49 -10.53
C TYR A 225 2.41 -13.18 -11.10
N LEU A 226 2.65 -12.87 -12.38
CA LEU A 226 2.06 -11.71 -13.06
C LEU A 226 0.53 -11.77 -13.08
N VAL A 227 -0.06 -12.94 -13.36
CA VAL A 227 -1.52 -13.12 -13.31
C VAL A 227 -2.08 -12.74 -11.93
N ARG A 228 -1.42 -13.18 -10.85
CA ARG A 228 -1.83 -12.85 -9.47
C ARG A 228 -1.64 -11.37 -9.15
N LEU A 229 -0.55 -10.75 -9.62
CA LEU A 229 -0.33 -9.31 -9.48
C LEU A 229 -1.39 -8.49 -10.22
N LYS A 230 -1.79 -8.89 -11.42
CA LYS A 230 -2.87 -8.24 -12.18
C LYS A 230 -4.23 -8.39 -11.51
N ALA A 231 -4.51 -9.56 -10.94
CA ALA A 231 -5.71 -9.75 -10.12
C ALA A 231 -5.71 -8.83 -8.89
N LEU A 232 -4.58 -8.75 -8.17
CA LEU A 232 -4.41 -7.84 -7.04
C LEU A 232 -4.60 -6.37 -7.48
N GLN A 233 -3.95 -5.95 -8.57
CA GLN A 233 -4.09 -4.62 -9.14
C GLN A 233 -5.55 -4.28 -9.44
N GLN A 234 -6.29 -5.21 -10.03
CA GLN A 234 -7.71 -5.04 -10.33
C GLN A 234 -8.53 -4.83 -9.04
N PHE A 235 -8.33 -5.66 -8.02
CA PHE A 235 -9.03 -5.51 -6.73
C PHE A 235 -8.77 -4.15 -6.07
N LEU A 236 -7.54 -3.65 -6.14
CA LEU A 236 -7.18 -2.35 -5.57
C LEU A 236 -7.74 -1.15 -6.36
N ARG A 237 -8.03 -1.32 -7.66
CA ARG A 237 -8.61 -0.27 -8.52
C ARG A 237 -10.13 -0.25 -8.47
N THR A 238 -10.79 -1.40 -8.33
CA THR A 238 -12.26 -1.50 -8.35
C THR A 238 -12.92 -1.07 -7.03
N PHE A 239 -12.19 -1.07 -5.92
CA PHE A 239 -12.72 -0.67 -4.61
C PHE A 239 -11.93 0.52 -4.04
N PRO A 240 -12.33 1.77 -4.32
CA PRO A 240 -11.66 2.92 -3.74
C PRO A 240 -11.82 2.92 -2.22
N ARG A 241 -10.65 2.92 -1.55
CA ARG A 241 -10.36 3.22 -0.15
C ARG A 241 -11.59 3.50 0.74
N ARG A 242 -12.01 2.52 1.55
CA ARG A 242 -12.53 2.87 2.87
C ARG A 242 -11.34 3.36 3.68
N THR A 243 -11.26 4.67 3.90
CA THR A 243 -10.36 5.25 4.90
C THR A 243 -10.70 4.63 6.25
N VAL A 244 -9.88 3.68 6.69
CA VAL A 244 -9.97 3.13 8.04
C VAL A 244 -9.58 4.25 8.99
N SER A 245 -10.52 4.66 9.84
CA SER A 245 -10.26 5.65 10.88
C SER A 245 -9.20 5.10 11.84
N LEU A 246 -8.16 5.89 12.13
CA LEU A 246 -7.09 5.56 13.08
C LEU A 246 -7.59 5.32 14.52
N SER A 247 -8.87 5.58 14.80
CA SER A 247 -9.50 5.41 16.10
C SER A 247 -9.87 3.96 16.47
N SER A 248 -9.67 2.98 15.59
CA SER A 248 -9.98 1.55 15.86
C SER A 248 -8.75 0.65 16.04
N LEU A 249 -7.54 1.21 16.16
CA LEU A 249 -6.33 0.47 16.51
C LEU A 249 -6.25 0.23 18.03
N THR A 250 -7.11 -0.62 18.58
CA THR A 250 -6.90 -1.18 19.93
C THR A 250 -5.97 -2.39 19.83
N SER A 251 -4.92 -2.35 20.64
CA SER A 251 -3.73 -3.19 20.56
C SER A 251 -4.02 -4.67 20.75
N THR A 252 -3.77 -5.45 19.70
CA THR A 252 -3.27 -6.81 19.88
C THR A 252 -1.86 -6.84 19.30
N PRO A 253 -0.82 -7.17 20.08
CA PRO A 253 0.54 -7.17 19.56
C PRO A 253 0.64 -8.17 18.38
N PRO A 254 1.27 -7.78 17.26
CA PRO A 254 1.44 -8.67 16.13
C PRO A 254 2.35 -9.85 16.53
N ARG A 255 1.95 -11.07 16.13
CA ARG A 255 2.74 -12.28 16.36
C ARG A 255 4.13 -12.15 15.72
N SER A 256 5.17 -12.57 16.43
CA SER A 256 6.55 -12.54 15.93
C SER A 256 6.69 -13.41 14.66
N PRO A 257 7.68 -13.14 13.79
CA PRO A 257 7.94 -13.96 12.60
C PRO A 257 8.16 -15.45 12.92
N GLU A 258 8.67 -15.76 14.11
CA GLU A 258 8.83 -17.13 14.62
C GLU A 258 7.48 -17.75 14.98
N GLN A 259 6.59 -17.00 15.64
CA GLN A 259 5.22 -17.45 15.96
C GLN A 259 4.37 -17.66 14.70
N ILE A 260 4.58 -16.86 13.66
CA ILE A 260 3.94 -17.08 12.36
C ILE A 260 4.49 -18.36 11.73
N ARG A 261 5.82 -18.53 11.66
CA ARG A 261 6.45 -19.75 11.12
C ARG A 261 6.05 -21.01 11.88
N GLU A 262 5.92 -20.93 13.20
CA GLU A 262 5.55 -22.03 14.07
C GLU A 262 4.06 -22.39 13.93
N ALA A 263 3.17 -21.40 13.82
CA ALA A 263 1.76 -21.64 13.51
C ALA A 263 1.58 -22.30 12.11
N PHE A 264 2.42 -21.93 11.14
CA PHE A 264 2.47 -22.59 9.83
C PHE A 264 3.01 -24.02 9.88
N ALA A 265 4.03 -24.28 10.70
CA ALA A 265 4.61 -25.61 10.87
C ALA A 265 3.68 -26.60 11.59
N GLN A 266 2.79 -26.11 12.46
CA GLN A 266 1.91 -26.92 13.29
C GLN A 266 0.52 -27.20 12.68
N GLY A 267 0.20 -26.67 11.49
CA GLY A 267 -1.08 -26.90 10.83
C GLY A 267 -2.32 -26.38 11.58
N ARG A 268 -2.14 -25.51 12.58
CA ARG A 268 -3.22 -24.97 13.43
C ARG A 268 -3.90 -23.78 12.75
N PHE A 269 -4.74 -24.06 11.77
CA PHE A 269 -5.62 -23.04 11.15
C PHE A 269 -7.01 -22.93 11.81
N ALA A 270 -7.40 -23.86 12.69
CA ALA A 270 -8.78 -24.03 13.15
C ALA A 270 -9.12 -23.54 14.58
N GLU A 271 -8.20 -22.86 15.28
CA GLU A 271 -8.51 -22.23 16.58
C GLU A 271 -8.97 -20.77 16.46
N LEU A 272 -9.65 -20.46 15.34
CA LEU A 272 -10.45 -19.24 15.19
C LEU A 272 -11.91 -19.68 15.10
N LYS A 273 -12.47 -20.08 16.24
CA LYS A 273 -13.92 -19.96 16.43
C LYS A 273 -14.21 -18.58 17.01
N PRO A 274 -15.19 -17.84 16.48
CA PRO A 274 -15.78 -16.73 17.20
C PRO A 274 -16.70 -17.35 18.25
N ASP A 275 -16.46 -17.12 19.53
CA ASP A 275 -17.53 -17.02 20.53
C ASP A 275 -17.00 -16.66 21.93
N GLN A 276 -17.71 -15.69 22.52
CA GLN A 276 -17.84 -15.34 23.95
C GLN A 276 -16.75 -14.46 24.60
N ALA A 277 -16.90 -13.13 24.49
CA ALA A 277 -17.39 -12.25 25.56
C ALA A 277 -17.53 -10.81 25.04
#